data_AF-A0A930HWV6-F1
#
_entry.id   AF-A0A930HWV6-F1
#
_cell.length_a   1.000
_cell.length_b   1.000
_cell.length_c   1.000
_cell.angle_alpha   90.00
_cell.angle_beta   90.00
_cell.angle_gamma   90.00
#
_symmetry.space_group_name_H-M   'P 1'
#
loop_
_entity.id
_entity.type
_entity.pdbx_description
1 polymer ?
#
loop_
_entity_poly.entity_id
_entity_poly.type
_entity_poly.pdbx_seq_one_letter_code
_entity_poly.pdbx_strand_id
1 'polypeptide(L)'
;ASAEEIQASLYRGDLIYISGGNTFYLLQELKRKGADKLIQREIETGKPYIGESAGAMILAPNIEYVQLMNEIQAAPDLTSFAALDLIEKYPLPHYQCFPFVEIGETVLATYGGRLSLVPITNHQAIIVRGRELSIVTKE
;
A
#
# COMPACT_ATOMS: atom_id res chain seq x y z
N ALA A 1 -3.08 -20.49 -2.57
CA ALA A 1 -2.00 -20.55 -3.55
C ALA A 1 -0.72 -20.95 -2.83
N SER A 2 0.01 -21.93 -3.35
CA SER A 2 1.35 -22.26 -2.89
C SER A 2 2.34 -21.14 -3.29
N ALA A 3 3.55 -21.15 -2.74
CA ALA A 3 4.58 -20.19 -3.11
C ALA A 3 4.93 -20.28 -4.61
N GLU A 4 4.94 -21.49 -5.16
CA GLU A 4 5.22 -21.75 -6.58
C GLU A 4 4.11 -21.19 -7.48
N GLU A 5 2.84 -21.35 -7.08
CA GLU A 5 1.71 -20.78 -7.82
C GLU A 5 1.76 -19.24 -7.84
N ILE A 6 2.14 -18.63 -6.72
CA ILE A 6 2.32 -17.16 -6.62
C ILE A 6 3.46 -16.71 -7.52
N GLN A 7 4.64 -17.33 -7.41
CA GLN A 7 5.80 -16.99 -8.22
C GLN A 7 5.52 -17.14 -9.72
N ALA A 8 4.90 -18.26 -10.13
CA ALA A 8 4.56 -18.50 -11.53
C ALA A 8 3.51 -17.51 -12.07
N SER A 9 2.58 -17.07 -11.23
CA SER A 9 1.58 -16.06 -11.60
C SER A 9 2.21 -14.68 -11.74
N LEU A 10 3.04 -14.29 -10.77
CA LEU A 10 3.78 -13.04 -10.83
C LEU A 10 4.69 -12.98 -12.06
N TYR A 11 5.47 -14.04 -12.34
CA TYR A 11 6.37 -14.08 -13.49
C TYR A 11 5.63 -13.93 -14.83
N ARG A 12 4.51 -14.65 -15.01
CA ARG A 12 3.73 -14.64 -16.26
C ARG A 12 2.91 -13.38 -16.48
N GLY A 13 2.52 -12.69 -15.41
CA GLY A 13 1.72 -11.47 -15.51
C GLY A 13 2.52 -10.27 -16.02
N ASP A 14 1.90 -9.47 -16.89
CA ASP A 14 2.50 -8.22 -17.40
C ASP A 14 2.52 -7.10 -16.36
N LEU A 15 1.65 -7.17 -15.35
CA LEU A 15 1.54 -6.20 -14.26
C LEU A 15 1.10 -6.88 -12.96
N ILE A 16 1.32 -6.19 -11.85
CA ILE A 16 0.82 -6.57 -10.52
C ILE A 16 -0.28 -5.58 -10.13
N TYR A 17 -1.48 -6.07 -9.84
CA TYR A 17 -2.55 -5.28 -9.24
C TYR A 17 -2.84 -5.82 -7.84
N ILE A 18 -2.85 -4.93 -6.85
CA ILE A 18 -3.26 -5.26 -5.48
C ILE A 18 -4.43 -4.35 -5.10
N SER A 19 -5.57 -4.98 -4.83
CA SER A 19 -6.81 -4.30 -4.50
C SER A 19 -6.79 -3.65 -3.11
N GLY A 20 -7.85 -2.90 -2.83
CA GLY A 20 -8.16 -2.45 -1.48
C GLY A 20 -8.53 -3.60 -0.52
N GLY A 21 -8.74 -3.23 0.75
CA GLY A 21 -9.08 -4.16 1.82
C GLY A 21 -8.53 -3.70 3.16
N ASN A 22 -8.36 -4.63 4.11
CA ASN A 22 -7.65 -4.36 5.36
C ASN A 22 -6.14 -4.47 5.12
N THR A 23 -5.41 -3.38 5.34
CA THR A 23 -3.96 -3.27 5.05
C THR A 23 -3.12 -4.19 5.92
N PHE A 24 -3.49 -4.40 7.19
CA PHE A 24 -2.77 -5.30 8.09
C PHE A 24 -2.94 -6.76 7.66
N TYR A 25 -4.17 -7.17 7.34
CA TYR A 25 -4.43 -8.54 6.86
C TYR A 25 -3.71 -8.80 5.54
N LEU A 26 -3.75 -7.84 4.61
CA LEU A 26 -3.01 -7.91 3.35
C LEU A 26 -1.51 -8.13 3.61
N LEU A 27 -0.89 -7.29 4.44
CA LEU A 27 0.54 -7.42 4.75
C LEU A 27 0.87 -8.75 5.44
N GLN A 28 0.02 -9.20 6.37
CA GLN A 28 0.18 -10.51 7.02
C GLN A 28 0.21 -11.63 6.00
N GLU A 29 -0.77 -11.66 5.10
CA GLU A 29 -0.88 -12.73 4.11
C GLU A 29 0.27 -12.72 3.10
N LEU A 30 0.76 -11.54 2.72
CA LEU A 30 1.92 -11.40 1.86
C LEU A 30 3.18 -11.96 2.55
N LYS A 31 3.44 -11.56 3.80
CA LYS A 31 4.59 -12.04 4.58
C LYS A 31 4.51 -13.54 4.87
N ARG A 32 3.34 -14.04 5.26
CA ARG A 32 3.10 -15.46 5.56
C ARG A 32 3.42 -16.35 4.36
N LYS A 33 3.16 -15.86 3.14
CA LYS A 33 3.40 -16.60 1.90
C LYS A 33 4.74 -16.27 1.23
N GLY A 34 5.54 -15.37 1.83
CA GLY A 34 6.77 -14.84 1.23
C GLY A 34 6.53 -14.07 -0.08
N ALA A 35 5.30 -13.64 -0.34
CA ALA A 35 4.90 -12.94 -1.56
C ALA A 35 5.34 -11.48 -1.56
N ASP A 36 5.52 -10.88 -0.38
CA ASP A 36 6.09 -9.55 -0.18
C ASP A 36 7.43 -9.41 -0.94
N LYS A 37 8.35 -10.35 -0.71
CA LYS A 37 9.68 -10.34 -1.35
C LYS A 37 9.63 -10.59 -2.85
N LEU A 38 8.72 -11.45 -3.30
CA LEU A 38 8.52 -11.72 -4.72
C LEU A 38 7.99 -10.48 -5.44
N ILE A 39 7.01 -9.80 -4.85
CA ILE A 39 6.44 -8.56 -5.40
C ILE A 39 7.50 -7.46 -5.46
N GLN A 40 8.28 -7.25 -4.39
CA GLN A 40 9.38 -6.29 -4.39
C GLN A 40 10.35 -6.55 -5.56
N ARG A 41 10.80 -7.80 -5.70
CA ARG A 41 11.74 -8.19 -6.76
C ARG A 41 11.18 -7.93 -8.15
N GLU A 42 9.93 -8.27 -8.42
CA GLU A 42 9.31 -8.05 -9.74
C GLU A 42 9.16 -6.56 -10.07
N ILE A 43 8.85 -5.73 -9.07
CA ILE A 43 8.78 -4.28 -9.25
C ILE A 43 10.17 -3.71 -9.56
N GLU A 44 11.19 -4.15 -8.84
CA GLU A 44 12.59 -3.76 -9.05
C GLU A 44 13.12 -4.18 -10.43
N THR A 45 12.62 -5.27 -11.01
CA THR A 45 12.94 -5.67 -12.40
C THR A 45 12.15 -4.90 -13.46
N GLY A 46 11.32 -3.94 -13.04
CA GLY A 46 10.59 -3.02 -13.91
C GLY A 46 9.14 -3.42 -14.20
N LYS A 47 8.59 -4.44 -13.53
CA LYS A 47 7.19 -4.81 -13.70
C LYS A 47 6.28 -3.71 -13.15
N PRO A 48 5.31 -3.20 -13.94
CA PRO A 48 4.34 -2.23 -13.45
C PRO A 48 3.52 -2.77 -12.27
N TYR A 49 3.31 -1.90 -11.28
CA TYR A 49 2.49 -2.17 -10.12
C TYR A 49 1.36 -1.14 -10.01
N ILE A 50 0.16 -1.61 -9.70
CA ILE A 50 -1.01 -0.80 -9.42
C ILE A 50 -1.53 -1.19 -8.04
N GLY A 51 -1.51 -0.24 -7.10
CA GLY A 51 -2.04 -0.40 -5.76
C GLY A 51 -3.30 0.42 -5.56
N GLU A 52 -4.39 -0.24 -5.18
CA GLU A 52 -5.65 0.40 -4.81
C GLU A 52 -5.76 0.44 -3.29
N SER A 53 -5.98 1.62 -2.69
CA SER A 53 -6.20 1.78 -1.26
C SER A 53 -5.11 1.07 -0.41
N ALA A 54 -5.42 -0.02 0.28
CA ALA A 54 -4.47 -0.88 0.99
C ALA A 54 -3.25 -1.29 0.12
N GLY A 55 -3.47 -1.61 -1.16
CA GLY A 55 -2.39 -1.91 -2.11
C GLY A 55 -1.42 -0.75 -2.31
N ALA A 56 -1.91 0.50 -2.32
CA ALA A 56 -1.02 1.67 -2.36
C ALA A 56 -0.26 1.84 -1.04
N MET A 57 -0.93 1.64 0.10
CA MET A 57 -0.36 1.84 1.43
C MET A 57 0.80 0.88 1.74
N ILE A 58 0.74 -0.37 1.28
CA ILE A 58 1.81 -1.37 1.54
C ILE A 58 3.11 -1.08 0.79
N LEU A 59 3.11 -0.18 -0.21
CA LEU A 59 4.35 0.26 -0.87
C LEU A 59 5.21 1.15 0.04
N ALA A 60 4.61 1.78 1.06
CA ALA A 60 5.32 2.63 2.00
C ALA A 60 6.31 1.82 2.87
N PRO A 61 7.21 2.48 3.61
CA PRO A 61 8.13 1.79 4.52
C PRO A 61 7.40 1.06 5.66
N ASN A 62 6.27 1.60 6.12
CA ASN A 62 5.55 1.08 7.28
C ASN A 62 4.05 1.43 7.21
N ILE A 63 3.17 0.52 7.64
CA ILE A 63 1.70 0.70 7.62
C ILE A 63 1.09 1.11 8.98
N GLU A 64 1.89 1.40 10.00
CA GLU A 64 1.40 1.80 11.33
C GLU A 64 0.43 2.99 11.28
N TYR A 65 0.65 3.93 10.36
CA TYR A 65 -0.17 5.14 10.23
C TYR A 65 -1.64 4.87 9.89
N VAL A 66 -1.95 3.70 9.30
CA VAL A 66 -3.32 3.35 8.92
C VAL A 66 -4.06 2.53 9.98
N GLN A 67 -3.47 2.36 11.17
CA GLN A 67 -4.13 1.69 12.31
C GLN A 67 -5.40 2.39 12.77
N LEU A 68 -5.52 3.69 12.50
CA LEU A 68 -6.73 4.46 12.79
C LEU A 68 -7.84 4.17 11.76
N MET A 69 -7.47 3.74 10.55
CA MET A 69 -8.41 3.47 9.44
C MET A 69 -8.77 1.99 9.31
N ASN A 70 -7.91 1.09 9.78
CA ASN A 70 -8.06 -0.35 9.57
C ASN A 70 -7.89 -1.11 10.89
N GLU A 71 -8.68 -2.17 11.06
CA GLU A 71 -8.65 -3.01 12.24
C GLU A 71 -7.40 -3.90 12.26
N ILE A 72 -6.50 -3.67 13.22
CA ILE A 72 -5.32 -4.54 13.43
C ILE A 72 -5.73 -5.98 13.76
N GLN A 73 -6.88 -6.18 14.41
CA GLN A 73 -7.37 -7.50 14.84
C GLN A 73 -7.65 -8.46 13.66
N ALA A 74 -7.79 -7.93 12.45
CA ALA A 74 -7.87 -8.76 11.25
C ALA A 74 -6.56 -9.51 10.95
N ALA A 75 -5.44 -9.10 11.56
CA ALA A 75 -4.09 -9.63 11.33
C ALA A 75 -3.41 -10.06 12.64
N PRO A 76 -3.91 -11.12 13.32
CA PRO A 76 -3.41 -11.54 14.63
C PRO A 76 -1.97 -12.08 14.61
N ASP A 77 -1.47 -12.53 13.45
CA ASP A 77 -0.14 -13.12 13.27
C ASP A 77 0.89 -12.09 12.74
N LEU A 78 0.48 -10.84 12.50
CA LEU A 78 1.38 -9.80 11.99
C LEU A 78 2.25 -9.23 13.11
N THR A 79 3.53 -9.60 13.10
CA THR A 79 4.48 -9.20 14.16
C THR A 79 5.24 -7.90 13.89
N SER A 80 5.14 -7.36 12.68
CA SER A 80 5.82 -6.10 12.30
C SER A 80 5.08 -5.37 11.18
N PHE A 81 4.89 -4.06 11.35
CA PHE A 81 4.25 -3.16 10.38
C PHE A 81 5.20 -2.64 9.30
N ALA A 82 6.47 -3.04 9.30
CA ALA A 82 7.36 -2.77 8.17
C ALA A 82 6.78 -3.40 6.90
N ALA A 83 6.56 -2.61 5.86
CA ALA A 83 5.87 -3.04 4.65
C ALA A 83 6.88 -3.23 3.50
N LEU A 84 6.51 -2.91 2.26
CA LEU A 84 7.38 -3.20 1.10
C LEU A 84 8.51 -2.20 0.93
N ASP A 85 8.42 -1.00 1.51
CA ASP A 85 9.49 0.02 1.46
C ASP A 85 9.99 0.32 0.03
N LEU A 86 9.05 0.37 -0.91
CA LEU A 86 9.32 0.62 -2.34
C LEU A 86 9.20 2.09 -2.71
N ILE A 87 8.55 2.89 -1.86
CA ILE A 87 8.45 4.35 -2.00
C ILE A 87 8.77 5.01 -0.66
N GLU A 88 9.47 6.14 -0.68
CA GLU A 88 9.82 6.92 0.54
C GLU A 88 8.61 7.66 1.16
N LYS A 89 7.45 7.56 0.53
CA LYS A 89 6.24 8.33 0.80
C LYS A 89 5.14 7.43 1.37
N TYR A 90 4.17 8.02 2.04
CA TYR A 90 3.11 7.31 2.74
C TYR A 90 1.74 7.68 2.15
N PRO A 91 1.21 6.90 1.19
CA PRO A 91 -0.07 7.19 0.57
C PRO A 91 -1.22 7.22 1.59
N LEU A 92 -1.99 8.31 1.61
CA LEU A 92 -3.21 8.41 2.42
C LEU A 92 -4.42 8.51 1.48
N PRO A 93 -4.94 7.37 0.98
CA PRO A 93 -6.07 7.34 0.08
C PRO A 93 -7.37 7.70 0.80
N HIS A 94 -8.39 8.03 0.01
CA HIS A 94 -9.71 8.45 0.47
C HIS A 94 -9.73 9.73 1.29
N TYR A 95 -8.66 10.55 1.22
CA TYR A 95 -8.60 11.81 1.93
C TYR A 95 -9.76 12.71 1.49
N GLN A 96 -10.45 13.29 2.48
CA GLN A 96 -11.66 14.12 2.29
C GLN A 96 -12.82 13.41 1.55
N CYS A 97 -12.81 12.08 1.46
CA CYS A 97 -13.87 11.30 0.83
C CYS A 97 -14.69 10.54 1.89
N PHE A 98 -16.02 10.56 1.80
CA PHE A 98 -16.87 9.76 2.69
C PHE A 98 -16.62 8.26 2.51
N PRO A 99 -16.61 7.44 3.59
CA PRO A 99 -16.81 7.78 5.01
C PRO A 99 -15.51 8.17 5.76
N PHE A 100 -14.41 8.42 5.04
CA PHE A 100 -13.06 8.56 5.62
C PHE A 100 -12.65 10.00 5.95
N VAL A 101 -13.56 10.98 5.86
CA VAL A 101 -13.22 12.40 6.05
C VAL A 101 -12.56 12.64 7.41
N GLU A 102 -13.24 12.29 8.50
CA GLU A 102 -12.75 12.55 9.87
C GLU A 102 -11.49 11.73 10.19
N ILE A 103 -11.46 10.47 9.76
CA ILE A 103 -10.32 9.60 10.06
C ILE A 103 -9.08 9.99 9.26
N GLY A 104 -9.24 10.46 8.02
CA GLY A 104 -8.15 10.97 7.20
C GLY A 104 -7.50 12.22 7.82
N GLU A 105 -8.29 13.16 8.32
CA GLU A 105 -7.77 14.33 9.06
C GLU A 105 -7.06 13.91 10.34
N THR A 106 -7.59 12.91 11.06
CA THR A 106 -6.97 12.39 12.28
C THR A 106 -5.60 11.77 11.98
N VAL A 107 -5.48 10.94 10.93
CA VAL A 107 -4.20 10.38 10.49
C VAL A 107 -3.21 11.49 10.11
N LEU A 108 -3.65 12.50 9.35
CA LEU A 108 -2.81 13.62 8.95
C LEU A 108 -2.30 14.41 10.17
N ALA A 109 -3.16 14.68 11.15
CA ALA A 109 -2.79 15.37 12.39
C ALA A 109 -1.82 14.54 13.26
N THR A 110 -2.03 13.23 13.38
CA THR A 110 -1.21 12.35 14.22
C THR A 110 0.16 12.02 13.59
N TYR A 111 0.24 11.89 12.26
CA TYR A 111 1.43 11.38 11.57
C TYR A 111 2.11 12.37 10.63
N GLY A 112 1.44 13.43 10.17
CA GLY A 112 1.94 14.34 9.13
C GLY A 112 3.19 15.13 9.51
N GLY A 113 3.45 15.34 10.81
CA GLY A 113 4.68 15.98 11.29
C GLY A 113 5.92 15.07 11.29
N ARG A 114 5.75 13.76 11.13
CA ARG A 114 6.82 12.75 11.20
C ARG A 114 6.94 11.88 9.95
N LEU A 115 5.87 11.72 9.19
CA LEU A 115 5.82 10.95 7.95
C LEU A 115 5.56 11.88 6.76
N SER A 116 6.20 11.58 5.62
CA SER A 116 5.87 12.22 4.34
C SER A 116 4.56 11.64 3.78
N LEU A 117 3.44 11.97 4.42
CA LEU A 117 2.11 11.56 3.96
C LEU A 117 1.79 12.19 2.60
N VAL A 118 1.11 11.43 1.74
CA VAL A 118 0.62 11.89 0.43
C VAL A 118 -0.89 11.65 0.38
N PRO A 119 -1.69 12.62 0.86
CA PRO A 119 -3.15 12.53 0.81
C PRO A 119 -3.64 12.58 -0.63
N ILE A 120 -4.53 11.65 -0.99
CA ILE A 120 -5.20 11.63 -2.30
C ILE A 120 -6.70 11.35 -2.12
N THR A 121 -7.51 12.00 -2.95
CA THR A 121 -8.96 11.74 -3.05
C THR A 121 -9.25 10.50 -3.90
N ASN A 122 -10.50 10.06 -3.94
CA ASN A 122 -10.95 8.96 -4.82
C ASN A 122 -10.84 9.27 -6.32
N HIS A 123 -10.56 10.51 -6.70
CA HIS A 123 -10.38 10.93 -8.10
C HIS A 123 -8.91 11.12 -8.45
N GLN A 124 -7.98 10.77 -7.57
CA GLN A 124 -6.56 10.99 -7.76
C GLN A 124 -5.77 9.68 -7.77
N ALA A 125 -4.64 9.69 -8.46
CA ALA A 125 -3.66 8.62 -8.43
C ALA A 125 -2.26 9.19 -8.21
N ILE A 126 -1.42 8.42 -7.52
CA ILE A 126 0.01 8.70 -7.36
C ILE A 126 0.75 7.94 -8.44
N ILE A 127 1.51 8.65 -9.28
CA ILE A 127 2.39 8.05 -10.28
C ILE A 127 3.82 8.17 -9.76
N VAL A 128 4.49 7.02 -9.61
CA VAL A 128 5.89 6.95 -9.21
C VAL A 128 6.73 6.43 -10.38
N ARG A 129 7.75 7.19 -10.77
CA ARG A 129 8.72 6.82 -11.81
C ARG A 129 10.13 7.05 -11.27
N GLY A 130 10.78 5.97 -10.83
CA GLY A 130 12.04 6.08 -10.10
C GLY A 130 11.84 6.89 -8.81
N ARG A 131 12.52 8.03 -8.68
CA ARG A 131 12.38 8.94 -7.53
C ARG A 131 11.32 10.01 -7.70
N GLU A 132 10.76 10.16 -8.90
CA GLU A 132 9.74 11.16 -9.17
C GLU A 132 8.37 10.65 -8.72
N LEU A 133 7.65 11.48 -7.98
CA LEU A 133 6.26 11.26 -7.60
C LEU A 133 5.43 12.43 -8.08
N SER A 134 4.35 12.13 -8.80
CA SER A 134 3.34 13.10 -9.21
C SER A 134 1.94 12.62 -8.84
N ILE A 135 1.03 13.57 -8.63
CA ILE A 135 -0.40 13.28 -8.42
C ILE A 135 -1.14 13.70 -9.68
N VAL A 136 -1.93 12.78 -10.22
CA VAL A 136 -2.84 13.07 -11.32
C VAL A 136 -4.28 13.01 -10.81
N THR A 137 -5.14 13.84 -11.37
CA THR A 137 -6.58 13.86 -11.06
C THR A 137 -7.34 13.41 -12.30
N LYS A 138 -8.33 12.55 -12.11
CA LYS A 138 -9.28 12.18 -13.15
C LYS A 138 -10.07 13.43 -13.56
N GLU A 139 -10.02 13.76 -14.86
CA GLU A 139 -10.86 14.79 -15.48
C GLU A 139 -12.36 14.46 -15.40
#